data_AF-A0A9E4MNH0-F1
#
_entry.id   AF-A0A9E4MNH0-F1
#
_cell.length_a   1.000
_cell.length_b   1.000
_cell.length_c   1.000
_cell.angle_alpha   90.00
_cell.angle_beta   90.00
_cell.angle_gamma   90.00
#
_symmetry.space_group_name_H-M   'P 1'
#
loop_
_entity.id
_entity.type
_entity.pdbx_description
1 polymer ?
#
loop_
_entity_poly.entity_id
_entity_poly.type
_entity_poly.pdbx_seq_one_letter_code
_entity_poly.pdbx_strand_id
1 'polypeptide(L)'
;MGAIWMETSQGQFVRTLASWGNVRAKWLSAWLAVSGGNEVDAITGATLTGHTVHEVVWDLRDLHGCEIAAGGYALRMELTDRNGAGANHTVSVDIGTEGFDVSPPDTAGFRDMRAILK
;
A
#
# COMPACT_ATOMS: atom_id res chain seq x y z
N MET A 1 -2.45 -4.24 -12.30
CA MET A 1 -1.39 -4.40 -11.27
C MET A 1 -1.56 -3.31 -10.24
N GLY A 2 -1.07 -3.52 -9.03
CA GLY A 2 -1.18 -2.51 -7.99
C GLY A 2 -0.18 -2.73 -6.86
N ALA A 3 -0.02 -1.70 -6.05
CA ALA A 3 0.77 -1.73 -4.84
C ALA A 3 0.06 -0.93 -3.74
N ILE A 4 0.25 -1.38 -2.50
CA ILE A 4 -0.15 -0.72 -1.27
C ILE A 4 1.11 -0.56 -0.44
N TRP A 5 1.39 0.64 0.04
CA TRP A 5 2.57 0.92 0.84
C TRP A 5 2.30 2.01 1.89
N MET A 6 3.22 2.13 2.83
CA MET A 6 3.20 3.14 3.87
C MET A 6 4.29 4.18 3.62
N GLU A 7 3.93 5.44 3.82
CA GLU A 7 4.85 6.58 3.90
C GLU A 7 4.70 7.28 5.26
N THR A 8 5.76 7.94 5.72
CA THR A 8 5.65 8.90 6.82
C THR A 8 4.87 10.14 6.37
N SER A 9 4.42 10.98 7.31
CA SER A 9 3.83 12.29 6.99
C SER A 9 4.74 13.21 6.15
N GLN A 10 6.04 12.92 6.07
CA GLN A 10 7.03 13.64 5.25
C GLN A 10 7.26 12.99 3.88
N GLY A 11 6.45 12.00 3.50
CA GLY A 11 6.56 11.27 2.22
C GLY A 11 7.74 10.29 2.15
N GLN A 12 8.32 9.92 3.29
CA GLN A 12 9.41 8.93 3.33
C GLN A 12 8.83 7.52 3.31
N PHE A 13 9.38 6.63 2.48
CA PHE A 13 8.95 5.24 2.40
C PHE A 13 9.17 4.51 3.73
N VAL A 14 8.12 3.84 4.23
CA VAL A 14 8.20 3.00 5.42
C VAL A 14 8.33 1.54 5.04
N ARG A 15 7.41 1.02 4.22
CA ARG A 15 7.47 -0.33 3.60
C ARG A 15 6.34 -0.54 2.60
N THR A 16 6.47 -1.57 1.79
CA THR A 16 5.37 -2.12 0.98
C THR A 16 4.56 -3.09 1.83
N LEU A 17 3.23 -3.02 1.69
CA LEU A 17 2.28 -3.88 2.39
C LEU A 17 1.75 -4.99 1.48
N ALA A 18 1.43 -4.65 0.23
CA ALA A 18 1.03 -5.60 -0.79
C ALA A 18 1.43 -5.13 -2.20
N SER A 19 1.70 -6.08 -3.10
CA SER A 19 1.98 -5.84 -4.51
C SER A 19 1.36 -6.96 -5.36
N TRP A 20 0.81 -6.64 -6.54
CA TRP A 20 0.29 -7.66 -7.45
C TRP A 20 0.46 -7.30 -8.92
N GLY A 21 0.70 -8.33 -9.74
CA GLY A 21 0.87 -8.18 -11.19
C GLY A 21 2.27 -7.71 -11.61
N ASN A 22 3.31 -8.32 -11.03
CA ASN A 22 4.74 -7.96 -11.16
C ASN A 22 5.25 -7.76 -12.59
N VAL A 23 4.67 -8.43 -13.60
CA VAL A 23 5.09 -8.32 -15.01
C VAL A 23 5.02 -6.88 -15.55
N ARG A 24 4.17 -6.03 -14.95
CA ARG A 24 3.94 -4.64 -15.38
C ARG A 24 4.12 -3.62 -14.26
N ALA A 25 4.84 -3.98 -13.19
CA ALA A 25 5.14 -3.11 -12.06
C ALA A 25 5.81 -1.78 -12.47
N LYS A 26 6.49 -1.72 -13.63
CA LYS A 26 7.09 -0.50 -14.21
C LYS A 26 6.14 0.69 -14.37
N TRP A 27 4.83 0.46 -14.36
CA TRP A 27 3.81 1.51 -14.48
C TRP A 27 3.30 2.01 -13.12
N LEU A 28 3.70 1.37 -12.01
CA LEU A 28 3.46 1.80 -10.64
C LEU A 28 4.50 2.86 -10.26
N SER A 29 4.47 3.98 -10.96
CA SER A 29 5.50 5.01 -10.90
C SER A 29 5.63 5.69 -9.54
N ALA A 30 4.51 5.89 -8.83
CA ALA A 30 4.54 6.53 -7.51
C ALA A 30 5.14 5.58 -6.48
N TRP A 31 4.72 4.32 -6.50
CA TRP A 31 5.28 3.28 -5.65
C TRP A 31 6.77 3.07 -5.93
N LEU A 32 7.17 2.94 -7.21
CA LEU A 32 8.57 2.73 -7.59
C LEU A 32 9.48 3.90 -7.20
N ALA A 33 8.98 5.14 -7.27
CA ALA A 33 9.75 6.32 -6.89
C ALA A 33 10.18 6.32 -5.43
N VAL A 34 9.37 5.74 -4.53
CA VAL A 34 9.64 5.73 -3.08
C VAL A 34 10.19 4.39 -2.58
N SER A 35 9.75 3.28 -3.17
CA SER A 35 10.12 1.93 -2.72
C SER A 35 11.30 1.31 -3.46
N GLY A 36 11.61 1.81 -4.67
CA GLY A 36 12.53 1.13 -5.60
C GLY A 36 12.07 -0.28 -6.01
N GLY A 37 10.79 -0.62 -5.82
CA GLY A 37 10.27 -1.97 -6.03
C GLY A 37 10.49 -2.92 -4.85
N ASN A 38 10.70 -2.40 -3.64
CA ASN A 38 10.88 -3.22 -2.45
C ASN A 38 9.58 -3.97 -2.12
N GLU A 39 9.61 -5.30 -2.20
CA GLU A 39 8.51 -6.21 -1.84
C GLU A 39 8.85 -7.07 -0.61
N VAL A 40 9.82 -6.65 0.21
CA VAL A 40 10.19 -7.38 1.43
C VAL A 40 8.99 -7.39 2.37
N ASP A 41 8.58 -8.59 2.79
CA ASP A 41 7.41 -8.84 3.64
C ASP A 41 6.10 -8.25 3.11
N ALA A 42 6.03 -8.02 1.79
CA ALA A 42 4.80 -7.65 1.11
C ALA A 42 4.02 -8.90 0.72
N ILE A 43 2.69 -8.82 0.80
CA ILE A 43 1.82 -9.84 0.20
C ILE A 43 1.94 -9.68 -1.33
N THR A 44 2.50 -10.69 -2.01
CA THR A 44 2.64 -10.70 -3.48
C THR A 44 1.61 -11.60 -4.14
N GLY A 45 1.10 -11.19 -5.31
CA GLY A 45 0.04 -11.92 -6.01
C GLY A 45 0.08 -11.83 -7.52
N ALA A 46 -0.60 -12.78 -8.16
CA ALA A 46 -0.90 -12.73 -9.59
C ALA A 46 -1.78 -11.51 -9.92
N THR A 47 -1.76 -11.09 -11.19
CA THR A 47 -2.69 -10.05 -11.66
C THR A 47 -4.12 -10.50 -11.40
N LEU A 48 -4.83 -9.77 -10.55
CA LEU A 48 -6.23 -10.05 -10.25
C LEU A 48 -7.09 -9.84 -11.51
N THR A 49 -7.97 -10.80 -11.79
CA THR A 49 -8.88 -10.77 -12.94
C THR A 49 -10.19 -10.01 -12.67
N GLY A 50 -10.34 -9.46 -11.47
CA GLY A 50 -11.47 -8.63 -11.04
C GLY A 50 -11.11 -7.86 -9.76
N HIS A 51 -11.92 -6.86 -9.39
CA HIS A 51 -11.76 -6.16 -8.12
C HIS A 51 -12.14 -7.12 -6.98
N THR A 52 -11.19 -7.41 -6.10
CA THR A 52 -11.40 -8.24 -4.90
C THR A 52 -11.02 -7.43 -3.68
N VAL A 53 -11.56 -7.81 -2.52
CA VAL A 53 -11.14 -7.27 -1.23
C VAL A 53 -9.64 -7.45 -1.07
N HIS A 54 -8.93 -6.35 -0.87
CA HIS A 54 -7.55 -6.38 -0.41
C HIS A 54 -7.58 -6.11 1.08
N GLU A 55 -7.50 -7.19 1.87
CA GLU A 55 -7.19 -7.10 3.29
C GLU A 55 -5.67 -7.13 3.44
N VAL A 56 -5.10 -6.08 4.03
CA VAL A 56 -3.70 -6.11 4.44
C VAL A 56 -3.61 -5.96 5.94
N VAL A 57 -2.91 -6.91 6.57
CA VAL A 57 -2.57 -6.86 7.99
C VAL A 57 -1.12 -6.42 8.11
N TRP A 58 -0.87 -5.35 8.86
CA TRP A 58 0.47 -4.85 9.13
C TRP A 58 0.74 -4.78 10.64
N ASP A 59 1.93 -5.23 11.01
CA ASP A 59 2.44 -5.40 12.38
C ASP A 59 3.17 -4.15 12.92
N LEU A 60 2.97 -3.00 12.29
CA LEU A 60 3.60 -1.73 12.67
C LEU A 60 5.15 -1.77 12.66
N ARG A 61 5.75 -2.65 11.86
CA ARG A 61 7.21 -2.71 11.67
C ARG A 61 7.67 -2.14 10.34
N ASP A 62 8.82 -1.48 10.36
CA ASP A 62 9.52 -0.98 9.17
C ASP A 62 10.26 -2.10 8.40
N LEU A 63 11.00 -1.72 7.35
CA LEU A 63 11.79 -2.63 6.51
C LEU A 63 12.92 -3.37 7.25
N HIS A 64 13.31 -2.89 8.43
CA HIS A 64 14.33 -3.50 9.28
C HIS A 64 13.71 -4.38 10.37
N GLY A 65 12.38 -4.52 10.40
CA GLY A 65 11.64 -5.21 11.44
C GLY A 65 11.56 -4.42 12.76
N CYS A 66 11.87 -3.12 12.73
CA CYS A 66 11.77 -2.25 13.90
C CYS A 66 10.35 -1.69 14.02
N GLU A 67 9.81 -1.62 15.23
CA GLU A 67 8.53 -0.93 15.47
C GLU A 67 8.62 0.54 15.04
N ILE A 68 7.61 0.99 14.30
CA ILE A 68 7.49 2.39 13.92
C ILE A 68 6.96 3.21 15.10
N ALA A 69 7.40 4.47 15.20
CA ALA A 69 6.93 5.37 16.24
C ALA A 69 5.45 5.72 16.05
N ALA A 70 4.75 6.00 17.15
CA ALA A 70 3.42 6.59 17.07
C ALA A 70 3.49 7.97 16.37
N GLY A 71 2.50 8.27 15.53
CA GLY A 71 2.46 9.52 14.78
C GLY A 71 1.67 9.44 13.47
N GLY A 72 1.76 10.50 12.68
CA GLY A 72 1.06 10.61 11.41
C GLY A 72 1.80 9.94 10.25
N TYR A 73 1.07 9.08 9.54
CA TYR A 73 1.50 8.32 8.37
C TYR A 73 0.50 8.44 7.23
N ALA A 74 0.90 7.97 6.05
CA ALA A 74 0.08 7.92 4.86
C ALA A 74 0.06 6.50 4.31
N LEU A 75 -1.12 5.88 4.31
CA LEU A 75 -1.38 4.67 3.55
C LEU A 75 -1.59 5.07 2.10
N ARG A 76 -0.76 4.54 1.22
CA ARG A 76 -0.69 4.89 -0.20
C ARG A 76 -1.03 3.67 -1.02
N MET A 77 -1.77 3.91 -2.11
CA MET A 77 -2.20 2.87 -3.02
C MET A 77 -2.04 3.37 -4.44
N GLU A 78 -1.58 2.50 -5.33
CA GLU A 78 -1.48 2.77 -6.76
C GLU A 78 -1.95 1.54 -7.53
N LEU A 79 -2.81 1.76 -8.51
CA LEU A 79 -3.30 0.71 -9.39
C LEU A 79 -3.29 1.21 -10.81
N THR A 80 -2.83 0.35 -11.70
CA THR A 80 -2.93 0.58 -13.13
C THR A 80 -3.43 -0.67 -13.83
N ASP A 81 -4.47 -0.46 -14.64
CA ASP A 81 -5.15 -1.41 -15.52
C ASP A 81 -4.87 -1.13 -17.00
N ARG A 82 -4.16 -0.03 -17.28
CA ARG A 82 -3.73 0.42 -18.60
C ARG A 82 -2.20 0.37 -18.70
N ASN A 83 -1.66 0.31 -19.90
CA ASN A 83 -0.20 0.37 -20.09
C ASN A 83 0.32 1.81 -19.85
N GLY A 84 0.12 2.36 -18.66
CA GLY A 84 0.43 3.74 -18.30
C GLY A 84 0.23 4.01 -16.80
N ALA A 85 0.50 5.25 -16.39
CA ALA A 85 0.40 5.64 -14.98
C ALA A 85 -1.01 5.38 -14.40
N GLY A 86 -1.00 4.84 -13.18
CA GLY A 86 -2.18 4.38 -12.47
C GLY A 86 -2.94 5.47 -11.73
N ALA A 87 -4.14 5.10 -11.26
CA ALA A 87 -4.81 5.84 -10.21
C ALA A 87 -4.01 5.68 -8.91
N ASN A 88 -3.87 6.77 -8.15
CA ASN A 88 -3.27 6.75 -6.83
C ASN A 88 -4.27 7.27 -5.79
N HIS A 89 -4.18 6.74 -4.58
CA HIS A 89 -4.98 7.16 -3.45
C HIS A 89 -4.11 7.23 -2.21
N THR A 90 -4.30 8.29 -1.42
CA THR A 90 -3.71 8.42 -0.09
C THR A 90 -4.80 8.40 0.96
N VAL A 91 -4.57 7.69 2.06
CA VAL A 91 -5.35 7.81 3.30
C VAL A 91 -4.39 8.20 4.43
N SER A 92 -4.70 9.28 5.14
CA SER A 92 -3.95 9.67 6.33
C SER A 92 -4.29 8.74 7.49
N VAL A 93 -3.26 8.34 8.23
CA VAL A 93 -3.35 7.36 9.31
C VAL A 93 -2.57 7.89 10.51
N ASP A 94 -3.20 7.95 11.67
CA ASP A 94 -2.50 8.20 12.93
C ASP A 94 -2.23 6.86 13.62
N ILE A 95 -0.97 6.46 13.66
CA ILE A 95 -0.52 5.25 14.35
C ILE A 95 -0.44 5.58 15.84
N GLY A 96 -1.27 4.91 16.65
CA GLY A 96 -1.31 5.01 18.11
C GLY A 96 -1.11 3.65 18.79
N THR A 97 -1.55 3.52 20.04
CA THR A 97 -1.47 2.26 20.81
C THR A 97 -2.62 1.28 20.54
N GLU A 98 -3.59 1.65 19.72
CA GLU A 98 -4.74 0.82 19.38
C GLU A 98 -4.72 0.47 17.89
N GLY A 99 -5.14 -0.75 17.58
CA GLY A 99 -5.22 -1.22 16.20
C GLY A 99 -6.14 -0.34 15.35
N PHE A 100 -5.80 -0.19 14.08
CA PHE A 100 -6.45 0.76 13.19
C PHE A 100 -7.07 0.01 11.99
N ASP A 101 -8.33 0.33 11.67
CA ASP A 101 -9.09 -0.31 10.61
C ASP A 101 -9.56 0.76 9.61
N VAL A 102 -8.98 0.75 8.41
CA VAL A 102 -9.35 1.68 7.33
C VAL A 102 -10.08 0.94 6.24
N SER A 103 -11.21 1.50 5.84
CA SER A 103 -11.82 1.19 4.55
C SER A 103 -11.73 2.41 3.64
N PRO A 104 -10.71 2.50 2.75
CA PRO A 104 -10.65 3.57 1.76
C PRO A 104 -11.91 3.57 0.89
N PRO A 105 -12.42 4.76 0.50
CA PRO A 105 -13.61 4.83 -0.34
C PRO A 105 -13.36 4.15 -1.70
N ASP A 106 -14.40 3.53 -2.24
CA ASP A 106 -14.37 2.99 -3.59
C ASP A 106 -14.00 4.08 -4.59
N THR A 107 -13.02 3.79 -5.44
CA THR A 107 -12.60 4.68 -6.54
C THR A 107 -12.54 3.88 -7.85
N ALA A 108 -12.38 4.56 -8.98
CA ALA A 108 -12.21 3.90 -10.27
C ALA A 108 -10.91 3.08 -10.27
N GLY A 109 -11.01 1.79 -9.91
CA GLY A 109 -9.87 0.89 -9.77
C GLY A 109 -9.80 0.15 -8.43
N PHE A 110 -10.37 0.70 -7.37
CA PHE A 110 -10.30 0.15 -6.01
C PHE A 110 -11.72 0.00 -5.45
N ARG A 111 -12.07 -1.21 -5.02
CA ARG A 111 -13.34 -1.48 -4.33
C ARG A 111 -13.07 -2.36 -3.12
N ASP A 112 -13.84 -2.14 -2.05
CA ASP A 112 -13.83 -2.98 -0.85
C ASP A 112 -12.43 -3.16 -0.24
N MET A 113 -11.66 -2.08 -0.14
CA MET A 113 -10.32 -2.08 0.44
C MET A 113 -10.40 -2.09 1.96
N ARG A 114 -9.57 -2.89 2.65
CA ARG A 114 -9.47 -2.85 4.12
C ARG A 114 -8.02 -3.01 4.59
N ALA A 115 -7.55 -2.09 5.43
CA ALA A 115 -6.24 -2.20 6.07
C ALA A 115 -6.42 -2.33 7.58
N ILE A 116 -5.87 -3.39 8.17
CA ILE A 116 -5.91 -3.65 9.60
C ILE A 116 -4.50 -3.56 10.16
N LEU A 117 -4.26 -2.60 11.04
CA LEU A 117 -2.98 -2.38 11.71
C LEU A 117 -3.07 -2.94 13.13
N LYS A 118 -2.11 -3.77 13.56
CA LYS A 118 -2.14 -4.46 14.86
C LYS A 118 -0.79 -4.46 15.54
#